data_AF-A0A1X4HRM8-F1
#
_entry.id   AF-A0A1X4HRM8-F1
#
_cell.length_a   1.000
_cell.length_b   1.000
_cell.length_c   1.000
_cell.angle_alpha   90.00
_cell.angle_beta   90.00
_cell.angle_gamma   90.00
#
_symmetry.space_group_name_H-M   'P 1'
#
loop_
_entity.id
_entity.type
_entity.pdbx_description
1 polymer ?
#
loop_
_entity_poly.entity_id
_entity_poly.type
_entity_poly.pdbx_seq_one_letter_code
_entity_poly.pdbx_strand_id
1 'polypeptide(L)' 'MQIDISGRIDGTAEVHRMIALLLEHGGVATDDYTPPPLDLPEILSGAVIDGLRFFDFRGYHELNREHGRS' A
#
# COMPACT_ATOMS: atom_id res chain seq x y z
N MET A 1 14.51 8.52 -10.05
CA MET A 1 14.49 7.49 -9.00
C MET A 1 14.29 6.15 -9.70
N GLN A 2 15.10 5.13 -9.39
CA GLN A 2 14.85 3.76 -9.85
C GLN A 2 14.17 3.00 -8.72
N ILE A 3 13.04 2.37 -9.01
CA ILE A 3 12.25 1.60 -8.04
C ILE A 3 12.06 0.22 -8.64
N ASP A 4 12.49 -0.81 -7.91
CA ASP A 4 12.27 -2.21 -8.28
C ASP A 4 11.47 -2.88 -7.15
N ILE A 5 10.29 -3.38 -7.49
CA ILE A 5 9.38 -4.03 -6.55
C ILE A 5 8.94 -5.33 -7.22
N SER A 6 9.15 -6.43 -6.53
CA SER A 6 8.66 -7.73 -6.97
C SER A 6 8.36 -8.59 -5.75
N GLY A 7 7.72 -9.75 -5.96
CA GLY A 7 7.59 -10.73 -4.87
C GLY A 7 8.93 -11.26 -4.32
N ARG A 8 10.07 -10.94 -4.95
CA ARG A 8 11.43 -11.36 -4.57
C ARG A 8 12.27 -10.25 -3.96
N ILE A 9 11.93 -8.99 -4.24
CA ILE A 9 12.66 -7.81 -3.77
C ILE A 9 11.69 -7.02 -2.89
N ASP A 10 12.02 -6.92 -1.61
CA ASP A 10 11.30 -6.04 -0.70
C ASP A 10 11.60 -4.59 -1.09
N GLY A 11 10.71 -4.00 -1.89
CA GLY A 11 10.79 -2.61 -2.36
C GLY A 11 10.00 -1.62 -1.50
N THR A 12 9.65 -2.01 -0.27
CA THR A 12 8.76 -1.22 0.60
C THR A 12 9.34 0.16 0.91
N ALA A 13 10.64 0.26 1.20
CA ALA A 13 11.29 1.53 1.51
C ALA A 13 11.31 2.49 0.30
N GLU A 14 11.54 1.96 -0.90
CA GLU A 14 11.52 2.70 -2.16
C GLU A 14 10.12 3.23 -2.47
N VAL A 15 9.09 2.41 -2.28
CA VAL A 15 7.67 2.80 -2.42
C VAL A 15 7.32 3.91 -1.44
N HIS A 16 7.70 3.78 -0.17
CA HIS A 16 7.46 4.80 0.85
C HIS A 16 8.11 6.14 0.49
N ARG A 17 9.36 6.13 0.00
CA ARG A 17 10.03 7.36 -0.46
C ARG A 17 9.33 8.00 -1.66
N MET A 18 8.88 7.21 -2.62
CA MET A 18 8.14 7.73 -3.78
C MET A 18 6.84 8.39 -3.35
N ILE A 19 6.11 7.79 -2.42
CA ILE A 19 4.79 8.28 -2.00
C ILE A 19 4.92 9.53 -1.14
N ALA A 20 5.91 9.57 -0.24
CA ALA A 20 6.23 10.80 0.47
C ALA A 20 6.40 11.97 -0.50
N LEU A 21 7.20 11.80 -1.55
CA LEU A 21 7.41 12.84 -2.55
C LEU A 21 6.12 13.20 -3.30
N LEU A 22 5.32 12.22 -3.72
CA LEU A 22 4.07 12.48 -4.43
C LEU A 22 3.07 13.25 -3.56
N LEU A 23 2.89 12.84 -2.30
CA LEU A 23 1.97 13.48 -1.36
C LEU A 23 2.46 14.88 -0.95
N GLU A 24 3.77 15.07 -0.74
CA GLU A 24 4.37 16.39 -0.46
C GLU A 24 4.12 17.41 -1.58
N HIS A 25 3.93 16.94 -2.82
CA HIS A 25 3.66 17.79 -3.99
C HIS A 25 2.17 17.84 -4.37
N GLY A 26 1.28 17.51 -3.43
CA GLY A 26 -0.18 17.61 -3.62
C GLY A 26 -0.83 16.39 -4.27
N GLY A 27 -0.11 15.28 -4.36
CA GLY A 27 -0.70 13.98 -4.72
C GLY A 27 -1.68 13.49 -3.67
N VAL A 28 -2.52 12.53 -4.07
CA VAL A 28 -3.54 11.90 -3.21
C VAL A 28 -3.35 10.38 -3.28
N ALA A 29 -3.39 9.71 -2.14
CA ALA A 29 -3.30 8.26 -2.04
C ALA A 29 -4.68 7.67 -1.72
N THR A 30 -5.13 6.75 -2.57
CA THR A 30 -6.39 6.01 -2.42
C THR A 30 -6.16 4.55 -2.73
N ASP A 31 -6.91 3.66 -2.07
CA ASP A 31 -7.00 2.25 -2.42
C ASP A 31 -8.48 1.87 -2.68
N ASP A 32 -8.73 0.62 -3.05
CA ASP A 32 -10.07 0.14 -3.41
C ASP A 32 -10.96 -0.16 -2.20
N TYR A 33 -10.44 -0.08 -0.96
CA TYR A 33 -11.09 -0.59 0.25
C TYR A 33 -11.18 0.42 1.41
N THR A 34 -10.54 1.59 1.31
CA THR A 34 -10.47 2.63 2.34
C THR A 34 -11.12 3.93 1.85
N PRO A 35 -12.30 4.32 2.37
CA PRO A 35 -12.92 5.63 2.14
C PRO A 35 -12.80 6.52 3.40
N PRO A 36 -11.70 7.26 3.62
CA PRO A 36 -11.19 8.36 2.77
C PRO A 36 -9.73 8.19 2.27
N PRO A 37 -9.18 9.14 1.47
CA PRO A 37 -7.76 9.11 1.11
C PRO A 37 -6.84 9.05 2.33
N LEU A 38 -5.78 8.26 2.21
CA LEU A 38 -4.83 8.00 3.29
C LEU A 38 -3.75 9.06 3.34
N ASP A 39 -3.40 9.48 4.56
CA ASP A 39 -2.30 10.41 4.77
C ASP A 39 -0.93 9.71 4.84
N LEU A 40 0.14 10.49 4.72
CA LEU A 40 1.50 9.96 4.72
C LEU A 40 1.84 9.23 6.04
N PRO A 41 1.56 9.78 7.24
CA PRO A 41 1.72 9.04 8.49
C PRO A 41 1.03 7.67 8.54
N GLU A 42 -0.22 7.56 8.07
CA GLU A 42 -0.99 6.33 8.04
C GLU A 42 -0.30 5.28 7.14
N ILE A 43 0.12 5.70 5.94
CA ILE A 43 0.83 4.83 5.00
C ILE A 43 2.18 4.37 5.59
N LEU A 44 2.98 5.29 6.13
CA LEU A 44 4.32 4.97 6.64
C LEU A 44 4.30 4.13 7.92
N SER A 45 3.27 4.30 8.76
CA SER A 45 3.09 3.48 9.96
C SER A 45 2.67 2.05 9.65
N GLY A 46 2.25 1.78 8.42
CA GLY A 46 1.69 0.49 8.03
C GLY A 46 0.34 0.25 8.71
N ALA A 47 -0.47 1.30 8.84
CA ALA A 47 -1.82 1.21 9.38
C ALA A 47 -2.60 0.12 8.65
N VAL A 48 -3.33 -0.68 9.41
CA VAL A 48 -4.18 -1.76 8.91
C VAL A 48 -5.62 -1.29 8.99
N ILE A 49 -6.30 -1.20 7.85
CA ILE A 49 -7.71 -0.83 7.73
C ILE A 49 -8.42 -1.99 7.05
N ASP A 50 -9.51 -2.46 7.67
CA ASP A 50 -10.27 -3.63 7.23
C ASP A 50 -9.40 -4.86 6.93
N GLY A 51 -8.33 -5.03 7.72
CA GLY A 51 -7.41 -6.16 7.62
C GLY A 51 -6.30 -6.01 6.58
N LEU A 52 -6.22 -4.88 5.89
CA LEU A 52 -5.21 -4.61 4.86
C LEU A 52 -4.41 -3.35 5.16
N ARG A 53 -3.11 -3.39 4.88
CA ARG A 53 -2.28 -2.16 4.79
C ARG A 53 -2.37 -1.59 3.38
N PHE A 54 -2.15 -0.29 3.26
CA PHE A 54 -2.11 0.39 1.96
C PHE A 54 -1.19 -0.33 0.94
N PHE A 55 0.00 -0.79 1.38
CA PHE A 55 0.84 -1.74 0.63
C PHE A 55 0.84 -3.12 1.25
N ASP A 56 -0.22 -3.88 1.02
CA ASP A 56 -0.31 -5.27 1.46
C ASP A 56 -0.55 -6.25 0.31
N PHE A 57 0.46 -6.41 -0.54
CA PHE A 57 0.41 -7.34 -1.67
C PHE A 57 0.15 -8.78 -1.23
N ARG A 58 0.68 -9.18 -0.06
CA ARG A 58 0.51 -10.55 0.46
C ARG A 58 -0.86 -10.73 1.08
N GLY A 59 -1.26 -9.83 1.99
CA GLY A 59 -2.57 -9.85 2.64
C GLY A 59 -3.71 -9.76 1.64
N TYR A 60 -3.59 -8.90 0.62
CA TYR A 60 -4.59 -8.84 -0.46
C TYR A 60 -4.71 -10.17 -1.22
N HIS A 61 -3.58 -10.81 -1.55
CA HIS A 61 -3.61 -12.10 -2.23
C HIS A 61 -4.17 -13.22 -1.36
N GLU A 62 -3.85 -13.25 -0.07
CA GLU A 62 -4.38 -14.21 0.90
C GLU A 62 -5.89 -14.03 1.09
N LEU A 63 -6.34 -12.80 1.34
CA LEU A 63 -7.75 -12.45 1.48
C LEU A 63 -8.56 -12.85 0.23
N ASN A 64 -8.07 -12.54 -0.98
CA ASN A 64 -8.77 -12.91 -2.20
C ASN A 64 -8.66 -14.40 -2.55
N ARG A 65 -7.63 -15.11 -2.07
CA ARG A 65 -7.57 -16.57 -2.18
C ARG A 65 -8.65 -17.24 -1.36
N GLU A 66 -8.96 -16.69 -0.19
CA GLU A 66 -10.02 -17.20 0.69
C GLU A 66 -11.40 -16.93 0.08
N HIS A 67 -11.62 -15.75 -0.51
CA HIS A 67 -12.88 -15.42 -1.19
C HIS A 67 -13.09 -16.14 -2.54
N GLY A 68 -12.02 -16.55 -3.23
CA GLY A 68 -12.08 -17.29 -4.49
C GLY A 68 -12.37 -18.79 -4.38
N ARG A 69 -12.59 -19.32 -3.17
CA ARG A 69 -13.03 -20.70 -2.92
C ARG A 69 -14.55 -20.74 -2.74
N SER A 70 -15.27 -20.53 -3.83
CA SER A 70 -16.70 -20.88 -3.97
C SER A 70 -16.84 -22.14 -4.81
#